data_AF-A0A9Q3IKS0-F1
#
_entry.id   AF-A0A9Q3IKS0-F1
#
_cell.length_a   1.000
_cell.length_b   1.000
_cell.length_c   1.000
_cell.angle_alpha   90.00
_cell.angle_beta   90.00
_cell.angle_gamma   90.00
#
_symmetry.space_group_name_H-M   'P 1'
#
loop_
_entity.id
_entity.type
_entity.pdbx_description
1 polymer ?
#
loop_
_entity_poly.entity_id
_entity_poly.type
_entity_poly.pdbx_seq_one_letter_code
_entity_poly.pdbx_strand_id
1 'polypeptide(L)'
;MVWLSSKNRKSTRPTKKLSERWLVPFSILKKVSTHAYHLKLPSQWKSIHPVFHISLLEPVKTSTIPNWNQEPPPPIIIEEEEEWEVSQILDSKIKRGKLWYLGEWKGFSQDSERSTWEPTENLKNCPEIVKDFHSLYPDKPGPSSSKA
;
A
#
# COMPACT_ATOMS: atom_id res chain seq x y z
N MET A 1 -13.27 4.43 -16.95
CA MET A 1 -11.99 4.35 -17.70
C MET A 1 -11.81 2.94 -18.22
N VAL A 2 -11.04 2.73 -19.30
CA VAL A 2 -10.77 1.40 -19.88
C VAL A 2 -9.29 1.17 -20.15
N TRP A 3 -8.80 -0.02 -19.87
CA TRP A 3 -7.51 -0.52 -20.35
C TRP A 3 -7.61 -0.85 -21.83
N LEU A 4 -6.59 -0.50 -22.62
CA LEU A 4 -6.50 -0.85 -24.04
C LEU A 4 -5.45 -1.94 -24.25
N SER A 5 -5.81 -3.04 -24.90
CA SER A 5 -4.88 -4.14 -25.19
C SER A 5 -3.80 -3.70 -26.19
N SER A 6 -2.54 -4.05 -25.92
CA SER A 6 -1.42 -3.80 -26.83
C SER A 6 -1.23 -4.88 -27.92
N LYS A 7 -2.08 -5.91 -27.95
CA LYS A 7 -1.89 -7.14 -28.74
C LYS A 7 -1.54 -6.89 -30.22
N ASN A 8 -2.09 -5.81 -30.79
CA ASN A 8 -1.98 -5.46 -32.20
C ASN A 8 -1.10 -4.23 -32.46
N ARG A 9 -0.25 -3.84 -31.50
CA ARG A 9 0.57 -2.63 -31.61
C ARG A 9 2.06 -2.94 -31.51
N LYS A 10 2.85 -2.22 -32.30
CA LYS A 10 4.31 -2.22 -32.17
C LYS A 10 4.70 -1.59 -30.82
N SER A 11 5.43 -2.34 -30.01
CA SER A 11 6.04 -1.84 -28.78
C SER A 11 7.44 -1.33 -29.09
N THR A 12 7.87 -0.26 -28.42
CA THR A 12 9.26 0.25 -28.50
C THR A 12 10.23 -0.68 -27.76
N ARG A 13 9.71 -1.63 -26.97
CA ARG A 13 10.52 -2.57 -26.21
C ARG A 13 11.19 -3.60 -27.12
N PRO A 14 12.40 -4.10 -26.76
CA PRO A 14 13.21 -4.96 -27.62
C PRO A 14 12.57 -6.32 -27.90
N THR A 15 11.69 -6.83 -27.01
CA THR A 15 10.99 -8.11 -27.23
C THR A 15 9.52 -8.03 -26.79
N LYS A 16 8.67 -8.82 -27.44
CA LYS A 16 7.23 -8.92 -27.13
C LYS A 16 6.96 -9.42 -25.70
N LYS A 17 7.84 -10.26 -25.15
CA LYS A 17 7.73 -10.74 -23.76
C LYS A 17 7.80 -9.61 -22.74
N LEU A 18 8.59 -8.57 -23.05
CA LEU A 18 8.73 -7.41 -22.19
C LEU A 18 7.69 -6.32 -22.48
N SER A 19 6.90 -6.43 -23.56
CA SER A 19 5.86 -5.47 -23.90
C SER A 19 4.70 -5.47 -22.91
N GLU A 20 4.18 -4.29 -22.59
CA GLU A 20 3.02 -4.14 -21.73
C GLU A 20 1.83 -4.81 -22.39
N ARG A 21 1.17 -5.76 -21.71
CA ARG A 21 -0.03 -6.44 -22.24
C ARG A 21 -1.24 -5.50 -22.35
N TRP A 22 -1.36 -4.59 -21.39
CA TRP A 22 -2.41 -3.59 -21.29
C TRP A 22 -1.78 -2.20 -21.18
N LEU A 23 -2.27 -1.28 -21.98
CA LEU A 23 -1.85 0.11 -22.00
C LEU A 23 -2.63 0.90 -20.97
N VAL A 24 -2.04 2.01 -20.54
CA VAL A 24 -2.59 2.97 -19.58
C VAL A 24 -4.09 3.19 -19.77
N PRO A 25 -4.87 3.34 -18.69
CA PRO A 25 -6.30 3.66 -18.77
C PRO A 25 -6.62 4.86 -19.67
N PHE A 26 -7.57 4.68 -20.58
CA PHE A 26 -8.11 5.74 -21.42
C PHE A 26 -9.56 6.07 -21.06
N SER A 27 -9.94 7.32 -21.32
CA SER A 27 -11.34 7.76 -21.21
C SER A 27 -12.08 7.46 -22.51
N ILE A 28 -13.27 6.87 -22.40
CA ILE A 28 -14.19 6.72 -23.54
C ILE A 28 -14.84 8.08 -23.79
N LEU A 29 -14.73 8.59 -25.01
CA LEU A 29 -15.40 9.83 -25.45
C LEU A 29 -16.83 9.55 -25.93
N LYS A 30 -17.00 8.51 -26.77
CA LYS A 30 -18.32 8.13 -27.30
C LYS A 30 -18.38 6.66 -27.72
N LYS A 31 -19.56 6.06 -27.66
CA LYS A 31 -19.86 4.79 -28.32
C LYS A 31 -20.19 5.08 -29.79
N VAL A 32 -19.39 4.56 -30.72
CA VAL A 32 -19.51 4.83 -32.16
C VAL A 32 -20.39 3.79 -32.85
N SER A 33 -20.38 2.56 -32.35
CA SER A 33 -21.24 1.47 -32.83
C SER A 33 -21.55 0.49 -31.70
N THR A 34 -22.28 -0.59 -32.00
CA THR A 34 -22.60 -1.67 -31.05
C THR A 34 -21.35 -2.18 -30.33
N HIS A 35 -20.23 -2.30 -31.04
CA HIS A 35 -18.99 -2.90 -30.53
C HIS A 35 -17.76 -1.99 -30.65
N ALA A 36 -17.90 -0.72 -31.04
CA ALA A 36 -16.77 0.20 -31.21
C ALA A 36 -16.92 1.46 -30.36
N TYR A 37 -15.82 1.83 -29.68
CA TYR A 37 -15.75 2.97 -28.79
C TYR A 37 -14.62 3.91 -29.22
N HIS A 38 -14.90 5.21 -29.17
CA HIS A 38 -13.92 6.27 -29.39
C HIS A 38 -13.23 6.57 -28.06
N LEU A 39 -11.91 6.41 -28.02
CA LEU A 39 -11.08 6.70 -26.84
C LEU A 39 -10.36 8.04 -26.97
N LYS A 40 -10.18 8.72 -25.85
CA LYS A 40 -9.30 9.90 -25.75
C LYS A 40 -7.85 9.44 -25.74
N LEU A 41 -7.24 9.33 -26.93
CA LEU A 41 -5.82 9.01 -27.07
C LEU A 41 -4.93 10.24 -26.82
N PRO A 42 -3.66 10.05 -26.41
CA PRO A 42 -2.71 11.14 -26.26
C PRO A 42 -2.36 11.73 -27.63
N SER A 43 -2.14 13.04 -27.71
CA SER A 43 -1.82 13.75 -28.95
C SER A 43 -0.54 13.27 -29.65
N GLN A 44 0.33 12.55 -28.93
CA GLN A 44 1.52 11.91 -29.50
C GLN A 44 1.21 10.70 -30.41
N TRP A 45 -0.01 10.14 -30.36
CA TRP A 45 -0.41 8.95 -31.13
C TRP A 45 -1.25 9.29 -32.36
N LYS A 46 -0.83 10.30 -33.13
CA LYS A 46 -1.57 10.81 -34.30
C LYS A 46 -1.85 9.76 -35.38
N SER A 47 -0.98 8.76 -35.51
CA SER A 47 -1.10 7.70 -36.52
C SER A 47 -2.04 6.55 -36.12
N ILE A 48 -2.56 6.55 -34.89
CA ILE A 48 -3.44 5.50 -34.39
C ILE A 48 -4.88 6.01 -34.42
N HIS A 49 -5.76 5.26 -35.07
CA HIS A 49 -7.19 5.58 -35.06
C HIS A 49 -7.77 5.45 -33.65
N PRO A 50 -8.50 6.47 -33.16
CA PRO A 50 -8.99 6.49 -31.77
C PRO A 50 -10.22 5.59 -31.54
N VAL A 51 -10.66 4.82 -32.54
CA VAL A 51 -11.84 3.95 -32.45
C VAL A 51 -11.39 2.50 -32.32
N PHE A 52 -11.78 1.85 -31.22
CA PHE A 52 -11.38 0.48 -30.89
C PHE A 52 -12.59 -0.42 -30.66
N HIS A 53 -12.47 -1.66 -31.08
CA HIS A 53 -13.46 -2.70 -30.81
C HIS A 53 -13.46 -3.08 -29.32
N ILE A 54 -14.63 -3.41 -28.77
CA ILE A 54 -14.84 -3.74 -27.36
C ILE A 54 -13.95 -4.90 -26.88
N SER A 55 -13.59 -5.84 -27.75
CA SER A 55 -12.69 -6.96 -27.42
C SER A 55 -11.25 -6.54 -27.08
N LEU A 56 -10.85 -5.31 -27.44
CA LEU A 56 -9.56 -4.74 -27.10
C LEU A 56 -9.62 -3.88 -25.83
N LEU A 57 -10.79 -3.73 -25.23
CA LEU A 57 -11.04 -2.87 -24.09
C LEU A 57 -11.39 -3.72 -22.88
N GLU A 58 -10.79 -3.40 -21.73
CA GLU A 58 -11.19 -3.96 -20.45
C GLU A 58 -11.57 -2.81 -19.52
N PRO A 59 -12.74 -2.85 -18.85
CA PRO A 59 -13.07 -1.83 -17.87
C PRO A 59 -12.00 -1.79 -16.77
N VAL A 60 -11.55 -0.58 -16.44
CA VAL A 60 -10.66 -0.42 -15.29
C VAL A 60 -11.45 -0.80 -14.05
N LYS A 61 -11.10 -1.92 -13.46
CA LYS A 61 -11.59 -2.31 -12.14
C LYS A 61 -10.85 -1.43 -11.15
N THR A 62 -11.53 -0.44 -10.58
CA THR A 62 -11.08 0.14 -9.31
C THR A 62 -11.13 -1.00 -8.32
N SER A 63 -9.99 -1.36 -7.75
CA SER A 63 -9.93 -2.36 -6.69
C SER A 63 -11.00 -2.01 -5.64
N THR A 64 -12.04 -2.84 -5.51
CA THR A 64 -13.00 -2.78 -4.40
C THR A 64 -12.40 -3.43 -3.15
N ILE A 65 -11.17 -3.95 -3.23
CA ILE A 65 -10.45 -4.44 -2.06
C ILE A 65 -10.28 -3.23 -1.14
N PRO A 66 -10.92 -3.23 0.04
CA PRO A 66 -10.76 -2.15 1.00
C PRO A 66 -9.26 -1.97 1.25
N ASN A 67 -8.79 -0.73 1.27
CA ASN A 67 -7.45 -0.33 1.70
C ASN A 67 -6.24 -0.73 0.82
N TRP A 68 -6.43 -1.19 -0.43
CA TRP A 68 -5.31 -1.49 -1.34
C TRP A 68 -4.34 -0.29 -1.56
N ASN A 69 -4.85 0.95 -1.49
CA ASN A 69 -4.08 2.17 -1.73
C ASN A 69 -3.90 3.02 -0.46
N GLN A 70 -3.91 2.45 0.74
CA GLN A 70 -3.54 3.23 1.91
C GLN A 70 -2.04 3.53 1.86
N GLU A 71 -1.72 4.75 1.43
CA GLU A 71 -0.39 5.30 1.63
C GLU A 71 -0.09 5.26 3.13
N PRO A 72 1.16 4.89 3.50
CA PRO A 72 1.57 4.96 4.89
C PRO A 72 1.29 6.39 5.42
N PRO A 73 0.74 6.56 6.64
CA PRO A 73 0.70 7.86 7.26
C PRO A 73 2.10 8.48 7.26
N PRO A 74 2.20 9.79 7.01
CA PRO A 74 3.48 10.48 7.07
C PRO A 74 4.08 10.38 8.48
N PRO A 75 5.41 10.35 8.61
CA PRO A 75 6.06 10.40 9.91
C PRO A 75 5.74 11.73 10.62
N ILE A 76 5.66 11.66 11.94
CA ILE A 76 5.61 12.79 12.85
C ILE A 76 7.05 13.16 13.18
N ILE A 77 7.44 14.43 13.04
CA ILE A 77 8.80 14.89 13.36
C ILE A 77 8.81 15.36 14.82
N ILE A 78 9.55 14.66 15.67
CA ILE A 78 9.77 15.01 17.09
C ILE A 78 11.29 15.10 17.29
N GLU A 79 11.78 16.22 17.81
CA GLU A 79 13.22 16.42 18.08
C GLU A 79 14.14 16.16 16.86
N GLU A 80 13.68 16.50 15.65
CA GLU A 80 14.35 16.23 14.35
C GLU A 80 14.41 14.75 13.94
N GLU A 81 13.80 13.84 14.70
CA GLU A 81 13.66 12.42 14.36
C GLU A 81 12.25 12.11 13.80
N GLU A 82 12.18 11.17 12.87
CA GLU A 82 10.93 10.68 12.28
C GLU A 82 10.32 9.57 13.14
N GLU A 83 9.10 9.79 13.61
CA GLU A 83 8.35 8.87 14.46
C GLU A 83 7.00 8.49 13.84
N TRP A 84 6.52 7.29 14.15
CA TRP A 84 5.21 6.81 13.71
C TRP A 84 4.34 6.46 14.92
N GLU A 85 3.05 6.77 14.82
CA GLU A 85 2.10 6.49 15.89
C GLU A 85 1.79 4.98 15.95
N VAL A 86 1.98 4.38 17.13
CA VAL A 86 1.60 2.99 17.41
C VAL A 86 0.14 2.95 17.86
N SER A 87 -0.64 2.04 17.29
CA SER A 87 -2.04 1.78 17.67
C SER A 87 -2.12 0.96 18.95
N GLN A 88 -1.45 -0.19 18.96
CA GLN A 88 -1.40 -1.11 20.11
C GLN A 88 -0.16 -2.00 20.07
N ILE A 89 0.20 -2.58 21.21
CA ILE A 89 1.24 -3.61 21.29
C ILE A 89 0.57 -4.98 21.23
N LEU A 90 1.03 -5.83 20.31
CA LEU A 90 0.50 -7.18 20.11
C LEU A 90 1.24 -8.23 20.93
N ASP A 91 2.55 -8.07 21.13
CA ASP A 91 3.38 -9.03 21.84
C ASP A 91 4.65 -8.40 22.41
N SER A 92 5.29 -9.08 23.37
CA SER A 92 6.60 -8.69 23.91
C SER A 92 7.52 -9.90 24.06
N LYS A 93 8.83 -9.69 23.87
CA LYS A 93 9.85 -10.74 24.02
C LYS A 93 11.20 -10.19 24.45
N ILE A 94 11.99 -11.03 25.11
CA ILE A 94 13.39 -10.73 25.44
C ILE A 94 14.28 -11.41 24.39
N LYS A 95 15.11 -10.63 23.70
CA LYS A 95 16.11 -11.12 22.74
C LYS A 95 17.46 -10.52 23.08
N ARG A 96 18.46 -11.38 23.34
CA ARG A 96 19.82 -11.00 23.77
C ARG A 96 19.83 -10.05 24.99
N GLY A 97 18.98 -10.34 25.98
CA GLY A 97 18.87 -9.54 27.20
C GLY A 97 18.17 -8.18 27.04
N LYS A 98 17.74 -7.81 25.83
CA LYS A 98 16.96 -6.59 25.58
C LYS A 98 15.48 -6.93 25.38
N LEU A 99 14.61 -6.02 25.82
CA LEU A 99 13.17 -6.15 25.68
C LEU A 99 12.68 -5.51 24.37
N TRP A 100 11.87 -6.27 23.63
CA TRP A 100 11.29 -5.91 22.34
C TRP A 100 9.78 -6.01 22.40
N TYR A 101 9.10 -5.13 21.69
CA TYR A 101 7.65 -5.07 21.57
C TYR A 101 7.24 -5.15 20.11
N LEU A 102 6.19 -5.91 19.82
CA LEU A 102 5.58 -5.96 18.50
C LEU A 102 4.50 -4.88 18.42
N GLY A 103 4.82 -3.77 17.77
CA GLY A 103 3.91 -2.64 17.60
C GLY A 103 3.05 -2.81 16.35
N GLU A 104 1.73 -2.63 16.51
CA GLU A 104 0.82 -2.42 15.39
C GLU A 104 0.77 -0.92 15.08
N TRP A 105 1.17 -0.52 13.87
CA TRP A 105 1.20 0.88 13.47
C TRP A 105 -0.20 1.42 13.16
N LYS A 106 -0.51 2.62 13.65
CA LYS A 106 -1.79 3.29 13.37
C LYS A 106 -1.89 3.59 11.87
N GLY A 107 -3.07 3.35 11.29
CA GLY A 107 -3.28 3.50 9.85
C GLY A 107 -2.84 2.30 9.00
N PHE A 108 -2.27 1.25 9.62
CA PHE A 108 -1.92 -0.01 8.95
C PHE A 108 -2.61 -1.23 9.54
N SER A 109 -3.61 -1.05 10.41
CA SER A 109 -4.28 -2.10 11.18
C SER A 109 -4.97 -3.20 10.35
N GLN A 110 -5.11 -3.02 9.04
CA GLN A 110 -5.68 -4.03 8.15
C GLN A 110 -4.61 -4.98 7.55
N ASP A 111 -3.34 -4.59 7.61
CA ASP A 111 -2.19 -5.35 7.13
C ASP A 111 -1.38 -5.82 8.35
N SER A 112 -1.79 -6.95 8.97
CA SER A 112 -1.07 -7.54 10.11
C SER A 112 0.41 -7.81 9.83
N GLU A 113 0.79 -7.93 8.55
CA GLU A 113 2.17 -8.08 8.07
C GLU A 113 3.06 -6.84 8.28
N ARG A 114 2.48 -5.68 8.59
CA ARG A 114 3.26 -4.44 8.81
C ARG A 114 3.68 -4.22 10.26
N SER A 115 3.27 -5.07 11.19
CA SER A 115 3.71 -4.97 12.59
C SER A 115 5.20 -5.28 12.72
N THR A 116 5.95 -4.42 13.41
CA THR A 116 7.41 -4.58 13.56
C THR A 116 7.82 -4.72 15.03
N TRP A 117 8.95 -5.42 15.23
CA TRP A 117 9.55 -5.56 16.56
C TRP A 117 10.44 -4.36 16.85
N GLU A 118 9.99 -3.50 17.76
CA GLU A 118 10.70 -2.31 18.20
C GLU A 118 11.35 -2.53 19.58
N PRO A 119 12.56 -2.01 19.81
CA PRO A 119 13.15 -2.01 21.14
C PRO A 119 12.36 -1.10 22.08
N THR A 120 12.46 -1.36 23.39
CA THR A 120 11.81 -0.53 24.42
C THR A 120 12.22 0.95 24.32
N GLU A 121 13.43 1.23 23.83
CA GLU A 121 13.95 2.59 23.64
C GLU A 121 13.12 3.43 22.64
N ASN A 122 12.47 2.79 21.67
CA ASN A 122 11.64 3.46 20.65
C ASN A 122 10.22 3.76 21.13
N LEU A 123 9.78 3.16 22.25
CA LEU A 123 8.43 3.34 22.80
C LEU A 123 8.36 4.37 23.94
N LYS A 124 9.41 5.17 24.13
CA LYS A 124 9.48 6.20 25.18
C LYS A 124 8.33 7.20 25.10
N ASN A 125 7.86 7.49 23.89
CA ASN A 125 6.79 8.47 23.65
C ASN A 125 5.38 7.90 23.81
N CYS A 126 5.24 6.61 24.14
CA CYS A 126 3.95 5.93 24.29
C CYS A 126 3.88 5.04 25.56
N PRO A 127 4.13 5.59 26.77
CA PRO A 127 4.12 4.81 28.01
C PRO A 127 2.76 4.20 28.34
N GLU A 128 1.67 4.88 27.97
CA GLU A 128 0.30 4.40 28.23
C GLU A 128 0.00 3.10 27.46
N ILE A 129 0.43 2.97 26.20
CA ILE A 129 0.20 1.76 25.39
C ILE A 129 0.95 0.56 25.98
N VAL A 130 2.17 0.79 26.49
CA VAL A 130 2.94 -0.25 27.18
C VAL A 130 2.24 -0.69 28.46
N LYS A 131 1.74 0.27 29.24
CA LYS A 131 1.01 0.00 30.49
C LYS A 131 -0.28 -0.78 30.24
N ASP A 132 -1.07 -0.38 29.24
CA ASP A 132 -2.31 -1.05 28.85
C ASP A 132 -2.03 -2.51 28.43
N PHE A 133 -0.96 -2.73 27.65
CA PHE A 133 -0.53 -4.08 27.26
C PHE A 133 -0.18 -4.95 28.48
N HIS A 134 0.63 -4.47 29.43
CA HIS A 134 0.99 -5.25 30.62
C HIS A 134 -0.17 -5.42 31.62
N SER A 135 -1.14 -4.51 31.60
CA SER A 135 -2.37 -4.70 32.38
C SER A 135 -3.22 -5.86 31.84
N LEU A 136 -3.22 -6.07 30.52
CA LEU A 136 -3.93 -7.17 29.88
C LEU A 136 -3.14 -8.48 29.90
N TYR A 137 -1.80 -8.39 29.82
CA TYR A 137 -0.90 -9.54 29.73
C TYR A 137 0.20 -9.49 30.80
N PRO A 138 -0.13 -9.67 32.09
CA PRO A 138 0.83 -9.55 33.19
C PRO A 138 1.95 -10.59 33.17
N ASP A 139 1.76 -11.73 32.50
CA ASP A 139 2.77 -12.80 32.35
C ASP A 139 3.81 -12.51 31.26
N LYS A 140 3.56 -11.52 30.40
CA LYS A 140 4.46 -11.17 29.30
C LYS A 140 5.67 -10.40 29.83
N PRO A 141 6.85 -10.53 29.19
CA PRO A 141 8.03 -9.81 29.64
C PRO A 141 7.79 -8.30 29.52
N GLY A 142 7.82 -7.63 30.66
CA GLY A 142 7.69 -6.18 30.79
C GLY A 142 9.02 -5.49 31.09
N PRO A 143 9.04 -4.16 31.06
CA PRO A 143 10.19 -3.42 31.55
C PRO A 143 10.22 -3.69 33.06
N SER A 144 11.20 -4.47 33.50
CA SER A 144 11.32 -4.83 34.92
C SER A 144 11.27 -3.57 35.77
N SER A 145 10.24 -3.42 36.59
CA SER A 145 10.25 -2.44 37.67
C SER A 145 11.21 -2.96 38.74
N SER A 146 12.49 -2.68 38.56
CA SER A 146 13.54 -3.07 39.51
C SER A 146 14.75 -2.17 39.33
N LYS A 147 15.27 -1.46 40.32
CA LYS A 147 14.87 -1.06 41.68
C LYS A 147 15.84 0.09 42.02
N ALA A 148 15.41 1.01 42.89
CA ALA A 148 16.26 2.07 43.43
C ALA A 148 17.60 1.55 43.99
#